data_AF-A0A6M6ILM1-F1
#
_entry.id   AF-A0A6M6ILM1-F1
#
_cell.length_a   1.000
_cell.length_b   1.000
_cell.length_c   1.000
_cell.angle_alpha   90.00
_cell.angle_beta   90.00
_cell.angle_gamma   90.00
#
_symmetry.space_group_name_H-M   'P 1'
#
loop_
_entity.id
_entity.type
_entity.pdbx_description
1 polymer ?
#
loop_
_entity_poly.entity_id
_entity_poly.type
_entity_poly.pdbx_seq_one_letter_code
_entity_poly.pdbx_strand_id
1 'polypeptide(L)' 'MRLSKPSILAAAALVAALLAGCEKKPEPVTLPEVNAENCKPENIAKLDKSVQEAFSSQCLRAGSFKPSEPKSW' A
#
# COMPACT_ATOMS: atom_id res chain seq x y z
N MET A 1 26.07 -7.96 -32.59
CA MET A 1 26.60 -7.76 -31.22
C MET A 1 26.71 -9.11 -30.53
N ARG A 2 27.91 -9.55 -30.15
CA ARG A 2 28.06 -10.73 -29.25
C ARG A 2 27.96 -10.23 -27.82
N LEU A 3 26.90 -10.61 -27.13
CA LEU A 3 26.73 -10.26 -25.73
C LEU A 3 27.75 -11.07 -24.92
N SER A 4 28.66 -10.38 -24.23
CA SER A 4 29.70 -11.03 -23.46
C SER A 4 29.12 -11.59 -22.15
N LYS A 5 29.68 -12.68 -21.64
CA LYS A 5 29.30 -13.28 -20.35
C LYS A 5 29.11 -12.26 -19.20
N PRO A 6 29.98 -11.24 -19.02
CA PRO A 6 29.74 -10.23 -17.98
C PRO A 6 28.50 -9.37 -18.23
N SER A 7 28.15 -9.05 -19.49
CA SER A 7 26.94 -8.29 -19.81
C SER A 7 25.65 -9.05 -19.52
N ILE A 8 25.66 -10.38 -19.66
CA ILE A 8 24.50 -11.24 -19.34
C ILE A 8 24.26 -11.24 -17.82
N LEU A 9 25.32 -11.34 -17.02
CA LEU A 9 25.21 -11.31 -15.55
C LEU A 9 24.71 -9.96 -15.03
N ALA A 10 25.19 -8.86 -15.60
CA ALA A 10 24.72 -7.52 -15.26
C ALA A 10 23.22 -7.33 -15.56
N ALA A 11 22.75 -7.82 -16.71
CA ALA A 11 21.34 -7.77 -17.07
C ALA A 11 20.46 -8.62 -16.12
N ALA A 12 20.93 -9.81 -15.75
CA ALA A 12 20.21 -10.68 -14.81
C ALA A 12 20.08 -10.04 -13.41
N ALA A 13 21.14 -9.39 -12.92
CA ALA A 13 21.10 -8.68 -11.64
C ALA A 13 20.11 -7.50 -11.65
N LEU A 14 20.06 -6.75 -12.76
CA LEU A 14 19.11 -5.66 -12.96
C LEU A 14 17.65 -6.15 -12.96
N VAL A 15 17.37 -7.25 -13.65
CA VAL A 15 16.03 -7.86 -13.67
C VAL A 15 15.64 -8.36 -12.29
N ALA A 16 16.54 -9.01 -11.56
CA ALA A 16 16.28 -9.45 -10.19
C ALA A 16 15.98 -8.28 -9.24
N ALA A 17 16.71 -7.16 -9.38
CA ALA A 17 16.47 -5.95 -8.60
C ALA A 17 15.11 -5.30 -8.91
N LEU A 18 14.69 -5.31 -10.19
CA LEU A 18 13.37 -4.80 -10.59
C LEU A 18 12.22 -5.68 -10.07
N LEU A 19 12.44 -7.00 -10.00
CA LEU A 19 11.44 -7.95 -9.50
C LEU A 19 11.36 -8.03 -7.98
N ALA A 20 12.35 -7.52 -7.24
CA ALA A 20 12.36 -7.51 -5.78
C ALA A 20 11.21 -6.69 -5.16
N GLY A 21 10.61 -5.77 -5.91
CA GLY A 21 9.41 -5.02 -5.49
C GLY A 21 8.08 -5.68 -5.88
N CYS A 22 8.10 -6.78 -6.65
CA CYS A 22 6.91 -7.58 -6.92
C CYS A 22 6.69 -8.58 -5.78
N GLU A 23 6.41 -8.06 -4.59
CA GLU A 23 5.93 -8.91 -3.49
C GLU A 23 4.53 -9.44 -3.83
N LYS A 24 4.29 -10.70 -3.44
CA LYS A 24 2.97 -11.32 -3.56
C LYS A 24 1.99 -10.47 -2.78
N LYS A 25 0.87 -10.09 -3.41
CA LYS A 25 -0.25 -9.45 -2.72
C LYS A 25 -0.54 -10.29 -1.46
N PRO A 26 -0.54 -9.71 -0.26
CA PRO A 26 -0.88 -10.44 0.95
C PRO A 26 -2.17 -11.21 0.72
N GLU A 27 -2.26 -12.43 1.26
CA GLU A 27 -3.53 -13.15 1.25
C GLU A 27 -4.63 -12.21 1.73
N PRO A 28 -5.81 -12.22 1.09
CA PRO A 28 -6.88 -11.30 1.43
C PRO A 28 -7.29 -11.55 2.88
N VAL A 29 -6.75 -10.73 3.78
CA VAL A 29 -7.19 -10.71 5.16
C VAL A 29 -8.59 -10.11 5.15
N THR A 30 -9.53 -10.77 5.83
CA THR A 30 -10.90 -10.29 5.93
C THR A 30 -10.90 -9.01 6.76
N LEU A 31 -10.89 -7.87 6.07
CA LEU A 31 -10.95 -6.57 6.71
C LEU A 31 -12.40 -6.24 7.07
N PRO A 32 -12.63 -5.46 8.15
CA PRO A 32 -13.95 -4.95 8.46
C PRO A 32 -14.51 -4.11 7.30
N GLU A 33 -15.82 -3.89 7.30
CA GLU A 33 -16.43 -2.92 6.40
C GLU A 33 -15.90 -1.50 6.71
N VAL A 34 -15.60 -0.72 5.67
CA VAL A 34 -15.14 0.66 5.83
C VAL A 34 -16.35 1.57 6.04
N ASN A 35 -16.62 1.92 7.30
CA ASN A 35 -17.71 2.81 7.69
C ASN A 35 -17.29 3.70 8.87
N ALA A 36 -18.11 4.71 9.21
CA ALA A 36 -17.78 5.69 10.26
C ALA A 36 -17.54 5.06 11.64
N GLU A 37 -18.21 3.95 11.96
CA GLU A 37 -18.02 3.24 13.23
C GLU A 37 -16.69 2.49 13.24
N ASN A 38 -16.40 1.71 12.21
CA ASN A 38 -15.20 0.90 12.14
C ASN A 38 -13.94 1.76 11.96
N CYS A 39 -14.06 2.94 11.36
CA CYS A 39 -12.95 3.88 11.19
C CYS A 39 -12.62 4.72 12.43
N LYS A 40 -13.31 4.50 13.56
CA LYS A 40 -12.94 5.10 14.84
C LYS A 40 -11.59 4.56 15.33
N PRO A 41 -10.67 5.42 15.82
CA PRO A 41 -9.37 4.97 16.31
C PRO A 41 -9.45 3.83 17.34
N GLU A 42 -10.47 3.85 18.20
CA GLU A 42 -10.66 2.84 19.25
C GLU A 42 -11.06 1.48 18.69
N ASN A 43 -11.73 1.44 17.54
CA ASN A 43 -12.12 0.21 16.86
C ASN A 43 -10.98 -0.33 15.99
N ILE A 44 -10.21 0.54 15.35
CA ILE A 44 -8.97 0.17 14.63
C ILE A 44 -7.95 -0.43 15.60
N ALA A 45 -7.82 0.13 16.81
CA ALA A 45 -6.87 -0.34 17.81
C ALA A 45 -7.12 -1.79 18.27
N LYS A 46 -8.35 -2.30 18.13
CA LYS A 46 -8.74 -3.68 18.47
C LYS A 46 -8.39 -4.70 17.38
N LEU A 47 -8.03 -4.25 16.18
CA LEU A 47 -7.65 -5.14 15.08
C LEU A 47 -6.26 -5.73 15.27
N ASP A 48 -5.99 -6.86 14.61
CA ASP A 48 -4.64 -7.41 14.54
C ASP A 48 -3.64 -6.39 14.01
N LYS A 49 -2.46 -6.35 14.62
CA LYS A 49 -1.41 -5.39 14.26
C LYS A 49 -1.00 -5.49 12.79
N SER A 50 -1.08 -6.69 12.21
CA SER A 50 -0.79 -6.96 10.80
C SER A 50 -1.77 -6.29 9.83
N VAL A 51 -2.97 -5.92 10.26
CA VAL A 51 -4.00 -5.30 9.40
C VAL A 51 -4.31 -3.85 9.73
N GLN A 52 -3.84 -3.33 10.87
CA GLN A 52 -4.13 -1.96 11.31
C GLN A 52 -3.73 -0.92 10.24
N GLU A 53 -2.55 -1.07 9.63
CA GLU A 53 -2.06 -0.14 8.60
C GLU A 53 -2.93 -0.17 7.34
N ALA A 54 -3.14 -1.37 6.78
CA ALA A 54 -3.98 -1.57 5.60
C ALA A 54 -5.41 -1.04 5.80
N PHE A 55 -6.02 -1.31 6.96
CA PHE A 55 -7.38 -0.84 7.26
C PHE A 55 -7.44 0.68 7.51
N SER A 56 -6.48 1.24 8.25
CA SER A 56 -6.39 2.69 8.48
C SER A 56 -6.24 3.46 7.16
N SER A 57 -5.41 2.94 6.25
CA SER A 57 -5.20 3.50 4.92
C SER A 57 -6.50 3.56 4.11
N GLN A 58 -7.36 2.53 4.22
CA GLN A 58 -8.68 2.55 3.57
C GLN A 58 -9.62 3.58 4.20
N CYS A 59 -9.67 3.66 5.54
CA CYS A 59 -10.47 4.67 6.24
C CYS A 59 -10.11 6.11 5.83
N LEU A 60 -8.81 6.41 5.66
CA LEU A 60 -8.35 7.72 5.20
C LEU A 60 -8.81 8.06 3.77
N ARG A 61 -8.96 7.05 2.91
CA ARG A 61 -9.34 7.22 1.50
C ARG A 61 -10.85 7.12 1.26
N ALA A 62 -11.61 6.63 2.24
CA ALA A 62 -13.06 6.45 2.11
C ALA A 62 -13.84 7.77 2.10
N GLY A 63 -13.26 8.84 2.65
CA GLY A 63 -13.87 10.16 2.64
C GLY A 63 -13.99 10.74 1.23
N SER A 64 -15.11 11.41 0.94
CA SER A 64 -15.24 12.26 -0.24
C SER A 64 -14.44 13.55 -0.06
N PHE A 65 -13.86 14.07 -1.15
CA PHE A 65 -13.25 15.39 -1.15
C PHE A 65 -14.23 16.46 -0.62
N LYS A 66 -13.81 17.21 0.39
CA LYS A 66 -14.51 18.40 0.88
C LYS A 66 -13.63 19.62 0.62
N PRO A 67 -14.00 20.53 -0.30
CA PRO A 67 -13.24 21.74 -0.52
C PRO A 67 -13.21 22.58 0.77
N SER A 68 -12.06 23.17 1.08
CA SER A 68 -11.96 24.16 2.16
C SER A 68 -12.63 25.47 1.75
N GLU A 69 -13.05 26.27 2.72
CA GLU A 69 -13.48 27.64 2.42
C GLU A 69 -12.32 28.44 1.76
N PRO A 70 -12.61 29.28 0.75
CA PRO A 70 -11.60 30.11 0.10
C PRO A 70 -10.93 31.02 1.14
N LYS A 71 -9.59 30.99 1.21
CA LYS A 71 -8.85 31.99 1.98
C LYS A 71 -8.70 33.26 1.15
N SER A 72 -9.06 34.41 1.73
CA SER A 72 -8.58 35.72 1.27
C SER A 72 -7.27 36.01 1.99
N TRP A 73 -6.16 35.92 1.28
CA TRP A 73 -4.88 36.47 1.75
C TRP A 73 -4.77 37.95 1.37
#